data_AF-A0A929ER39-F1
#
_entry.id   AF-A0A929ER39-F1
#
_cell.length_a   1.000
_cell.length_b   1.000
_cell.length_c   1.000
_cell.angle_alpha   90.00
_cell.angle_beta   90.00
_cell.angle_gamma   90.00
#
_symmetry.space_group_name_H-M   'P 1'
#
loop_
_entity.id
_entity.type
_entity.pdbx_description
1 polymer ?
#
loop_
_entity_poly.entity_id
_entity_poly.type
_entity_poly.pdbx_seq_one_letter_code
_entity_poly.pdbx_strand_id
1 'polypeptide(L)'
;FYDMHDVGEAMMAANLAEPVLDTDRYTLTYDTAMALMKDLKILGARNVNAERRRGLTGKQAISNVAKAYEQFRQEGLLPATYEVVYGHAWAGNKQSQQAREDGSIHIPIDQIQRRQS
;
A
#
# COMPACT_ATOMS: atom_id res chain seq x y z
N PHE A 1 -4.66 9.37 0.28
CA PHE A 1 -4.37 7.99 -0.20
C PHE A 1 -3.68 7.31 0.95
N TYR A 2 -3.86 6.00 1.10
CA TYR A 2 -3.13 5.27 2.13
C TYR A 2 -1.65 5.22 1.73
N ASP A 3 -0.75 5.65 2.60
CA ASP A 3 0.69 5.51 2.45
C ASP A 3 1.25 4.40 3.37
N MET A 4 2.57 4.18 3.36
CA MET A 4 3.23 3.15 4.18
C MET A 4 2.87 3.24 5.67
N HIS A 5 2.68 4.44 6.22
CA HIS A 5 2.33 4.64 7.62
C HIS A 5 0.92 4.17 7.90
N ASP A 6 -0.03 4.48 7.01
CA ASP A 6 -1.42 4.02 7.13
C ASP A 6 -1.51 2.48 7.13
N VAL A 7 -0.67 1.81 6.32
CA VAL A 7 -0.59 0.34 6.31
C VAL A 7 0.01 -0.18 7.62
N GLY A 8 1.07 0.45 8.14
CA GLY A 8 1.68 0.09 9.41
C GLY A 8 0.73 0.23 10.59
N GLU A 9 0.00 1.35 10.67
CA GLU A 9 -1.02 1.58 11.67
C GLU A 9 -2.15 0.53 11.59
N ALA A 10 -2.60 0.20 10.38
CA ALA A 10 -3.61 -0.84 10.19
C ALA A 10 -3.13 -2.22 10.66
N MET A 11 -1.86 -2.59 10.42
CA MET A 11 -1.29 -3.85 10.91
C MET A 11 -1.20 -3.89 12.44
N MET A 12 -0.80 -2.79 13.09
CA MET A 12 -0.79 -2.69 14.54
C MET A 12 -2.19 -2.76 15.15
N ALA A 13 -3.17 -2.11 14.51
CA ALA A 13 -4.57 -2.15 14.91
C ALA A 13 -5.17 -3.56 14.76
N ALA A 14 -4.72 -4.32 13.76
CA ALA A 14 -5.08 -5.73 13.54
C ALA A 14 -4.37 -6.71 14.51
N ASN A 15 -3.58 -6.19 15.47
CA ASN A 15 -2.85 -6.99 16.45
C ASN A 15 -1.84 -7.98 15.82
N LEU A 16 -1.31 -7.63 14.66
CA LEU A 16 -0.19 -8.32 14.03
C LEU A 16 1.11 -7.93 14.75
N ALA A 17 1.95 -8.91 15.07
CA ALA A 17 3.22 -8.71 15.75
C ALA A 17 4.36 -8.55 14.74
N GLU A 18 5.35 -7.74 15.11
CA GLU A 18 6.58 -7.50 14.33
C GLU A 18 6.29 -7.13 12.86
N PRO A 19 5.46 -6.10 12.57
CA PRO A 19 5.21 -5.71 11.20
C PRO A 19 6.48 -5.16 10.57
N VAL A 20 6.92 -5.79 9.49
CA VAL A 20 7.97 -5.29 8.62
C VAL A 20 7.31 -4.91 7.31
N LEU A 21 7.44 -3.64 6.94
CA LEU A 21 6.91 -3.07 5.71
C LEU A 21 8.07 -2.63 4.82
N ASP A 22 7.90 -2.84 3.52
CA ASP A 22 8.79 -2.33 2.49
C ASP A 22 7.95 -1.73 1.35
N THR A 23 8.57 -0.86 0.57
CA THR A 23 7.91 -0.06 -0.46
C THR A 23 8.78 0.04 -1.69
N ASP A 24 8.26 -0.46 -2.80
CA ASP A 24 8.88 -0.33 -4.11
C ASP A 24 8.14 0.69 -4.98
N ARG A 25 8.91 1.47 -5.74
CA ARG A 25 8.35 2.42 -6.73
C ARG A 25 8.67 1.98 -8.15
N TYR A 26 7.62 1.76 -8.94
CA TYR A 26 7.71 1.33 -10.34
C TYR A 26 7.10 2.36 -11.27
N THR A 27 7.76 2.68 -12.39
CA THR A 27 7.17 3.47 -13.46
C THR A 27 6.86 2.57 -14.65
N LEU A 28 5.57 2.39 -14.94
CA LEU A 28 5.08 1.65 -16.08
C LEU A 28 4.72 2.62 -17.21
N THR A 29 4.87 2.18 -18.45
CA THR A 29 4.63 3.00 -19.64
C THR A 29 3.52 2.40 -20.50
N TYR A 30 2.63 3.25 -21.01
CA TYR A 30 1.42 2.86 -21.73
C TYR A 30 1.32 3.53 -23.10
N ASP A 31 0.70 2.86 -24.07
CA ASP A 31 0.40 3.43 -25.38
C ASP A 31 -0.65 4.56 -25.30
N THR A 32 -1.67 4.35 -24.47
CA THR A 32 -2.84 5.20 -24.32
C THR A 32 -3.24 5.39 -22.86
N ALA A 33 -3.83 6.55 -22.55
CA ALA A 33 -4.40 6.81 -21.23
C ALA A 33 -5.51 5.82 -20.86
N MET A 34 -6.17 5.24 -21.87
CA MET A 34 -7.22 4.24 -21.68
C MET A 34 -6.66 2.91 -21.15
N ALA A 35 -5.52 2.45 -21.68
CA ALA A 35 -4.84 1.26 -21.18
C ALA A 35 -4.43 1.41 -19.71
N LEU A 36 -3.81 2.55 -19.37
CA LEU A 36 -3.47 2.93 -18.00
C LEU A 36 -4.70 2.91 -17.08
N MET A 37 -5.80 3.57 -17.47
CA MET A 37 -7.03 3.61 -16.66
C MET A 37 -7.65 2.23 -16.48
N LYS A 38 -7.55 1.35 -17.49
CA LYS A 38 -8.03 -0.03 -17.40
C LYS A 38 -7.23 -0.82 -16.37
N ASP A 39 -5.91 -0.68 -16.36
CA ASP A 39 -5.03 -1.32 -15.37
C ASP A 39 -5.33 -0.83 -13.95
N LEU A 40 -5.46 0.49 -13.76
CA LEU A 40 -5.88 1.06 -12.47
C LEU A 40 -7.21 0.46 -11.99
N LYS A 41 -8.17 0.29 -12.91
CA LYS A 41 -9.46 -0.32 -12.57
C LYS A 41 -9.33 -1.78 -12.16
N ILE A 42 -8.47 -2.56 -12.83
CA ILE A 42 -8.20 -3.97 -12.50
C ILE A 42 -7.53 -4.09 -11.13
N LEU A 43 -6.58 -3.22 -10.83
CA LEU A 43 -5.89 -3.14 -9.53
C LEU A 43 -6.82 -2.68 -8.39
N GLY A 44 -8.08 -2.33 -8.68
CA GLY A 44 -9.02 -1.85 -7.69
C GLY A 44 -8.73 -0.43 -7.21
N ALA A 45 -7.90 0.33 -7.93
CA ALA A 45 -7.63 1.73 -7.64
C ALA A 45 -8.90 2.57 -7.92
N ARG A 46 -9.75 2.67 -6.90
CA ARG A 46 -10.97 3.49 -6.94
C ARG A 46 -10.63 4.92 -6.54
N ASN A 47 -11.30 5.88 -7.15
CA ASN A 47 -11.23 7.27 -6.70
C ASN A 47 -11.89 7.38 -5.31
N VAL A 48 -11.04 7.52 -4.29
CA VAL A 48 -11.39 7.65 -2.87
C VAL A 48 -11.51 9.11 -2.43
N ASN A 49 -11.37 10.08 -3.35
CA ASN A 49 -11.48 11.50 -3.01
C ASN A 49 -12.89 11.84 -2.52
N ALA A 50 -13.00 12.60 -1.42
CA ALA A 50 -14.29 12.97 -0.83
C ALA A 50 -15.13 13.84 -1.79
N GLU A 51 -14.46 14.68 -2.59
CA GLU A 51 -15.06 15.51 -3.63
C GLU A 51 -15.30 14.78 -4.95
N ARG A 52 -15.14 13.45 -4.99
CA ARG A 52 -15.33 12.68 -6.22
C ARG A 52 -16.71 12.95 -6.82
N ARG A 53 -16.76 13.01 -8.14
CA ARG A 53 -18.02 13.12 -8.86
C ARG A 53 -18.89 11.90 -8.54
N ARG A 54 -20.06 12.14 -7.93
CA ARG A 54 -21.03 11.08 -7.57
C ARG A 54 -21.85 10.55 -8.76
N GLY A 55 -21.79 11.23 -9.91
CA GLY A 55 -22.48 10.83 -11.14
C GLY A 55 -21.63 9.92 -12.04
N LEU A 56 -22.25 9.40 -13.10
CA LEU A 56 -21.56 8.60 -14.12
C LEU A 56 -20.45 9.43 -14.79
N THR A 57 -19.28 8.80 -14.97
CA THR A 57 -18.20 9.39 -15.76
C THR A 57 -18.58 9.30 -17.24
N GLY A 58 -18.96 10.44 -17.82
CA GLY A 58 -19.35 10.50 -19.23
C GLY A 58 -18.14 10.43 -20.18
N LYS A 59 -18.41 10.10 -21.45
CA LYS A 59 -17.40 10.02 -22.52
C LYS A 59 -16.53 11.28 -22.63
N GLN A 60 -17.14 12.46 -22.47
CA GLN A 60 -16.40 13.73 -22.52
C GLN A 60 -15.39 13.86 -21.39
N ALA A 61 -15.73 13.42 -20.18
CA ALA A 61 -14.81 13.46 -19.05
C ALA A 61 -13.60 12.55 -19.30
N ILE A 62 -13.84 11.34 -19.84
CA ILE A 62 -12.77 10.41 -20.23
C ILE A 62 -11.88 11.02 -21.31
N SER A 63 -12.47 11.64 -22.34
CA SER A 63 -11.72 12.32 -23.39
C SER A 63 -10.86 13.46 -22.84
N ASN A 64 -11.39 14.26 -21.91
CA ASN A 64 -10.66 15.35 -21.29
C ASN A 64 -9.48 14.83 -20.46
N VAL A 65 -9.67 13.74 -19.69
CA VAL A 65 -8.58 13.10 -18.94
C VAL A 65 -7.51 12.59 -19.90
N ALA A 66 -7.89 11.88 -20.97
CA ALA A 66 -6.94 11.38 -21.96
C ALA A 66 -6.12 12.52 -22.58
N LYS A 67 -6.77 13.60 -23.03
CA LYS A 67 -6.10 14.79 -23.58
C LYS A 67 -5.16 15.45 -22.57
N ALA A 68 -5.61 15.60 -21.33
CA ALA A 68 -4.77 16.17 -20.27
C ALA A 68 -3.56 15.29 -19.99
N TYR A 69 -3.68 13.97 -20.12
CA TYR A 69 -2.57 13.04 -19.87
C TYR A 69 -1.48 13.08 -20.95
N GLU A 70 -1.81 13.48 -22.18
CA GLU A 70 -0.86 13.55 -23.30
C GLU A 70 0.34 14.47 -23.03
N GLN A 71 0.22 15.45 -22.14
CA GLN A 71 1.33 16.31 -21.75
C GLN A 71 2.49 15.56 -21.09
N PHE A 72 2.23 14.36 -20.55
CA PHE A 72 3.23 13.52 -19.89
C PHE A 72 3.88 12.53 -20.84
N ARG A 73 3.52 12.52 -22.14
CA ARG A 73 4.07 11.55 -23.11
C ARG A 73 5.57 11.77 -23.29
N GLN A 74 6.33 10.69 -23.15
CA GLN A 74 7.78 10.65 -23.34
C GLN A 74 8.09 9.46 -24.25
N GLU A 75 8.92 9.68 -25.27
CA GLU A 75 9.32 8.63 -26.24
C GLU A 75 8.13 7.87 -26.86
N GLY A 76 6.99 8.56 -27.04
CA GLY A 76 5.78 7.95 -27.59
C GLY A 76 4.94 7.15 -26.60
N LEU A 77 5.28 7.12 -25.31
CA LEU A 77 4.56 6.40 -24.26
C LEU A 77 4.13 7.32 -23.10
N LEU A 78 3.05 6.95 -22.42
CA LEU A 78 2.53 7.64 -21.25
C LEU A 78 3.01 6.96 -19.97
N PRO A 79 3.75 7.66 -19.09
CA PRO A 79 4.22 7.09 -17.84
C PRO A 79 3.13 7.08 -16.76
N ALA A 80 3.15 6.07 -15.91
CA ALA A 80 2.38 5.98 -14.68
C ALA A 80 3.26 5.38 -13.58
N THR A 81 3.37 6.09 -12.45
CA THR A 81 4.19 5.64 -11.33
C THR A 81 3.31 5.00 -10.26
N TYR A 82 3.70 3.82 -9.81
CA TYR A 82 3.03 3.01 -8.81
C TYR A 82 3.95 2.84 -7.61
N GLU A 83 3.34 2.89 -6.44
CA GLU A 83 3.99 2.56 -5.17
C GLU A 83 3.35 1.27 -4.67
N VAL A 84 4.18 0.25 -4.47
CA VAL A 84 3.75 -1.06 -4.00
C VAL A 84 4.28 -1.23 -2.59
N VAL A 85 3.38 -1.08 -1.63
CA VAL A 85 3.66 -1.35 -0.22
C VAL A 85 3.33 -2.80 0.06
N TYR A 86 4.29 -3.54 0.61
CA TYR A 86 4.11 -4.92 1.03
C TYR A 86 4.67 -5.11 2.44
N GLY A 87 4.06 -6.01 3.20
CA GLY A 87 4.47 -6.26 4.56
C GLY A 87 4.29 -7.70 4.97
N HIS A 88 5.11 -8.12 5.92
CA HIS A 88 4.97 -9.39 6.62
C HIS A 88 4.86 -9.13 8.11
N ALA A 89 4.02 -9.94 8.76
CA ALA A 89 3.85 -9.90 10.20
C ALA A 89 3.35 -11.24 10.70
N TRP A 90 3.56 -11.50 11.98
CA TRP A 90 3.12 -12.73 12.63
C TRP A 90 1.73 -12.56 13.25
N ALA A 91 0.87 -13.56 13.06
CA ALA A 91 -0.37 -13.66 13.82
C ALA A 91 -0.05 -14.19 15.23
N GLY A 92 0.02 -13.31 16.22
CA GLY A 92 0.42 -13.72 17.56
C GLY A 92 0.34 -12.59 18.58
N ASN A 93 -0.14 -12.93 19.78
CA ASN A 93 -0.42 -11.98 20.86
C ASN A 93 0.77 -11.09 21.22
N LYS A 94 0.47 -9.82 21.52
CA LYS A 94 1.33 -8.70 21.99
C LYS A 94 2.17 -8.97 23.25
N GLN A 95 2.57 -10.20 23.56
CA GLN A 95 3.11 -10.54 24.88
C GLN A 95 4.62 -10.73 24.97
N SER A 96 5.37 -10.54 23.88
CA SER A 96 6.82 -10.66 23.93
C SER A 96 7.45 -9.43 23.29
N GLN A 97 8.28 -8.72 24.05
CA GLN A 97 9.13 -7.61 23.62
C GLN A 97 8.47 -6.23 23.51
N GLN A 98 7.93 -5.73 24.62
CA GLN A 98 8.10 -4.30 24.90
C GLN A 98 9.41 -4.15 25.66
N ALA A 99 10.49 -3.80 24.96
CA ALA A 99 11.68 -3.29 25.63
C ALA A 99 11.28 -2.01 26.36
N ARG A 100 11.44 -2.00 27.69
CA ARG A 100 11.28 -0.77 28.47
C ARG A 100 12.43 0.19 28.11
N GLU A 101 12.24 1.48 28.41
CA GLU A 101 13.25 2.54 28.19
C GLU A 101 14.63 2.23 28.81
N ASP A 102 14.71 1.26 29.73
CA ASP A 102 15.93 0.74 30.38
C ASP A 102 16.61 -0.45 29.65
N GLY A 103 16.20 -0.75 28.41
CA GLY A 103 16.82 -1.81 27.59
C GLY A 103 16.60 -3.24 28.09
N SER A 104 15.79 -3.44 29.13
CA SER A 104 15.48 -4.76 29.68
C SER A 104 14.31 -5.42 28.95
N ILE A 105 14.48 -6.71 28.62
CA ILE A 105 13.44 -7.57 28.04
C ILE A 105 12.99 -8.54 29.14
N HIS A 106 11.73 -8.42 29.55
CA HIS A 106 11.15 -9.33 30.54
C HIS A 106 10.49 -10.51 29.84
N ILE A 107 11.09 -11.69 29.95
CA ILE A 107 10.52 -12.95 29.47
C ILE A 107 9.93 -13.66 30.69
N PRO A 108 8.60 -13.90 30.75
CA PRO A 108 8.02 -14.63 31.84
C PRO A 108 8.51 -16.10 31.83
N ILE A 109 8.77 -16.64 33.02
CA ILE A 109 9.52 -17.90 33.21
C ILE A 109 8.79 -19.12 32.62
N ASP A 110 7.49 -19.02 32.37
CA ASP A 110 6.65 -20.01 31.73
C ASP A 110 6.93 -20.17 30.22
N GLN A 111 7.52 -19.17 29.57
CA GLN A 111 7.88 -19.21 28.14
C GLN A 111 9.23 -19.90 27.87
N ILE A 112 10.03 -20.17 28.91
CA ILE A 112 11.33 -20.85 28.78
C ILE A 112 11.12 -22.37 28.84
N GLN A 113 10.65 -22.97 27.74
CA GLN A 113 10.58 -24.42 27.63
C GLN A 113 11.92 -25.01 27.19
N ARG A 114 12.45 -25.94 28.00
CA ARG A 114 13.68 -26.67 27.71
C ARG A 114 13.43 -27.63 26.54
N ARG A 115 14.14 -27.45 25.42
CA ARG A 115 14.13 -28.39 24.29
C ARG A 115 14.53 -29.79 24.79
N GLN A 116 13.55 -30.67 24.97
CA GLN A 116 13.83 -32.08 25.25
C GLN A 116 14.29 -32.72 23.94
N SER A 117 15.46 -33.36 24.01
CA SER A 117 16.08 -34.12 22.92
C SER A 117 15.61 -35.56 22.99
#